data_AF-X1H8R0-F1
#
_entry.id   AF-X1H8R0-F1
#
_cell.length_a   1.000
_cell.length_b   1.000
_cell.length_c   1.000
_cell.angle_alpha   90.00
_cell.angle_beta   90.00
_cell.angle_gamma   90.00
#
_symmetry.space_group_name_H-M   'P 1'
#
loop_
_entity.id
_entity.type
_entity.pdbx_description
1 polymer ?
#
loop_
_entity_poly.entity_id
_entity_poly.type
_entity_poly.pdbx_seq_one_letter_code
_entity_poly.pdbx_strand_id
1 'polypeptide(L)' 'FGLDRLVMLLAGARAIREVIAFPKTQKATCPLTDAPSEVDQKQLNELHIKLNLPQ' A
#
# COMPACT_ATOMS: atom_id res chain seq x y z
N PHE A 1 -14.86 10.85 -10.09
CA PHE A 1 -13.78 10.85 -11.11
C PHE A 1 -12.47 10.56 -10.41
N GLY A 2 -11.63 9.66 -10.96
CA GLY A 2 -10.33 9.30 -10.35
C GLY A 2 -9.20 10.08 -11.00
N LEU A 3 -8.48 10.90 -10.23
CA LEU A 3 -7.39 11.75 -10.73
C LEU A 3 -6.30 10.93 -11.41
N ASP A 4 -5.90 9.80 -10.82
CA ASP A 4 -4.85 8.92 -11.36
C ASP A 4 -5.21 8.39 -12.76
N ARG A 5 -6.50 8.10 -12.99
CA ARG A 5 -6.97 7.65 -14.31
C ARG A 5 -6.98 8.78 -15.32
N LEU A 6 -7.33 10.00 -14.90
CA LEU A 6 -7.29 11.17 -15.77
C LEU A 6 -5.83 11.47 -16.20
N VAL A 7 -4.91 11.50 -15.24
CA VAL A 7 -3.48 11.72 -15.51
C VAL A 7 -2.89 10.60 -16.37
N MET A 8 -3.29 9.34 -16.13
CA MET A 8 -2.87 8.20 -16.96
C MET A 8 -3.29 8.37 -18.42
N LEU A 9 -4.54 8.78 -18.67
CA LEU A 9 -5.04 9.02 -20.03
C LEU A 9 -4.32 10.20 -20.71
N LEU A 10 -4.07 11.28 -19.96
CA LEU A 10 -3.33 12.44 -20.46
C LEU A 10 -1.85 12.12 -20.76
N ALA A 11 -1.24 11.24 -19.96
CA ALA A 11 0.14 10.80 -20.14
C ALA A 11 0.31 9.65 -21.16
N GLY A 12 -0.79 9.10 -21.71
CA GLY A 12 -0.74 7.92 -22.59
C GLY A 12 -0.20 6.65 -21.90
N ALA A 13 -0.23 6.63 -20.57
CA ALA A 13 0.26 5.53 -19.75
C ALA A 13 -0.69 4.32 -19.82
N ARG A 14 -0.15 3.11 -19.73
CA ARG A 14 -0.93 1.86 -19.84
C ARG A 14 -1.45 1.39 -18.49
N ALA A 15 -0.88 1.89 -17.40
CA ALA A 15 -1.28 1.56 -16.04
C ALA A 15 -1.15 2.76 -15.11
N ILE A 16 -2.08 2.87 -14.13
CA ILE A 16 -2.05 3.94 -13.12
C ILE A 16 -0.76 3.96 -12.29
N ARG A 17 -0.05 2.82 -12.20
CA ARG A 17 1.24 2.73 -11.50
C ARG A 17 2.34 3.59 -12.15
N GLU A 18 2.21 3.91 -13.43
CA GLU A 18 3.19 4.71 -14.16
C GLU A 18 3.07 6.22 -13.87
N VAL A 19 1.94 6.65 -13.28
CA VAL A 19 1.70 8.04 -12.89
C VAL A 19 1.73 8.25 -11.37
N ILE A 20 2.07 7.21 -10.61
CA ILE A 20 2.18 7.25 -9.15
C ILE A 20 3.66 7.11 -8.78
N ALA A 21 4.21 8.05 -8.02
CA ALA A 21 5.63 8.07 -7.64
C ALA A 21 6.06 6.82 -6.85
N PHE A 22 5.21 6.31 -5.97
CA PHE A 22 5.47 5.12 -5.15
C PHE A 22 4.31 4.12 -5.26
N PRO A 23 4.21 3.37 -6.36
CA PRO A 23 3.11 2.46 -6.58
C PRO A 23 3.22 1.25 -5.64
N LYS A 24 2.11 0.86 -5.02
CA LYS A 24 2.01 -0.44 -4.36
C LYS A 24 1.86 -1.54 -5.41
N THR A 25 2.28 -2.76 -5.08
CA THR A 25 2.10 -3.93 -5.94
C THR A 25 0.63 -4.38 -5.94
N GLN A 26 0.28 -5.29 -6.85
CA GLN A 26 -1.05 -5.93 -6.86
C GLN A 26 -1.34 -6.74 -5.59
N LYS A 27 -0.31 -7.10 -4.81
CA LYS A 27 -0.43 -7.75 -3.50
C LYS A 27 -0.47 -6.75 -2.33
N ALA A 28 -0.71 -5.46 -2.62
CA ALA A 28 -0.71 -4.35 -1.66
C ALA A 28 0.63 -4.14 -0.91
N THR A 29 1.73 -4.74 -1.39
CA THR A 29 3.05 -4.54 -0.80
C THR A 29 3.76 -3.33 -1.41
N CYS A 30 4.68 -2.74 -0.66
CA CYS A 30 5.48 -1.59 -1.06
C CYS A 30 6.96 -1.99 -1.12
N PRO A 31 7.53 -2.19 -2.31
CA PRO A 31 8.90 -2.69 -2.43
C PRO A 31 9.96 -1.73 -1.89
N LEU A 32 9.68 -0.43 -1.84
CA LEU A 32 10.64 0.57 -1.38
C LEU A 32 10.74 0.64 0.16
N THR A 33 9.66 0.28 0.87
CA THR A 33 9.54 0.51 2.32
C THR A 33 9.27 -0.77 3.09
N ASP A 34 9.30 -1.94 2.44
CA ASP A 34 8.90 -3.23 2.99
C ASP A 34 7.60 -3.20 3.80
N ALA A 35 6.61 -2.46 3.30
CA ALA A 35 5.28 -2.37 3.91
C ALA A 35 4.29 -3.32 3.20
N PRO A 36 3.32 -3.95 3.90
CA PRO A 36 3.13 -3.92 5.35
C PRO A 36 4.22 -4.70 6.09
N SER A 37 4.59 -4.22 7.28
CA SER A 37 5.56 -4.85 8.17
C SER A 37 4.89 -5.23 9.50
N GLU A 38 5.48 -6.19 10.21
CA GLU A 38 5.06 -6.52 11.57
C GLU A 38 5.37 -5.37 12.54
N VAL A 39 4.62 -5.31 13.63
CA VAL A 39 4.76 -4.31 14.70
C VAL A 39 5.10 -5.00 16.02
N ASP A 40 5.80 -4.31 16.91
CA ASP A 40 6.19 -4.88 18.20
C ASP A 40 4.97 -5.12 19.10
N GLN A 41 5.01 -6.19 19.89
CA GLN A 41 3.95 -6.56 20.83
C GLN A 41 3.69 -5.46 21.86
N LYS A 42 4.72 -4.69 22.24
CA LYS A 42 4.57 -3.53 23.12
C LYS A 42 3.61 -2.49 22.54
N GLN A 43 3.75 -2.17 21.24
CA GLN A 43 2.89 -1.19 20.57
C GLN A 43 1.44 -1.69 20.44
N LEU A 44 1.27 -2.99 20.20
CA LEU A 44 -0.06 -3.62 20.19
C LEU A 44 -0.73 -3.56 21.57
N ASN A 45 0.04 -3.83 22.63
CA ASN A 45 -0.45 -3.78 24.02
C ASN A 45 -0.83 -2.36 24.44
N GLU A 46 -0.04 -1.35 24.07
CA GLU A 46 -0.35 0.08 24.33
C GLU A 46 -1.68 0.49 23.69
N LEU A 47 -1.98 -0.03 22.50
CA LEU A 47 -3.23 0.22 21.78
C LEU A 47 -4.38 -0.72 22.18
N HIS A 48 -4.15 -1.67 23.09
CA HIS A 48 -5.10 -2.72 23.48
C HIS A 48 -5.60 -3.56 22.30
N ILE A 49 -4.74 -3.80 21.30
CA ILE A 49 -5.04 -4.58 20.09
C ILE A 49 -4.41 -5.97 20.20
N LYS A 50 -5.16 -7.01 19.81
CA LYS A 50 -4.65 -8.39 19.69
C LYS A 50 -4.85 -8.88 18.26
N LEU A 51 -3.76 -9.38 17.64
CA LEU A 51 -3.84 -9.99 16.31
C LEU A 51 -4.50 -11.38 16.43
N ASN A 52 -5.50 -11.63 15.59
CA ASN A 52 -6.15 -12.93 15.45
C ASN A 52 -5.80 -13.50 14.07
N LEU A 53 -4.62 -14.11 13.97
CA LEU A 53 -4.15 -14.74 12.74
C LEU A 53 -4.75 -16.16 12.63
N PRO A 54 -5.26 -16.56 11.45
CA PRO A 54 -5.67 -17.94 11.22
C PRO A 54 -4.48 -18.88 11.40
N GLN A 55 -4.71 -20.06 12.01
CA GLN A 55 -3.71 -21.14 12.10
C GLN A 55 -3.36 -21.69 10.71
#